data_AF-A0A3L9I4M5-F1
#
_entry.id   AF-A0A3L9I4M5-F1
#
_cell.length_a   1.000
_cell.length_b   1.000
_cell.length_c   1.000
_cell.angle_alpha   90.00
_cell.angle_beta   90.00
_cell.angle_gamma   90.00
#
_symmetry.space_group_name_H-M   'P 1'
#
loop_
_entity.id
_entity.type
_entity.pdbx_description
1 polymer ?
#
loop_
_entity_poly.entity_id
_entity_poly.type
_entity_poly.pdbx_seq_one_letter_code
_entity_poly.pdbx_strand_id
1 'polypeptide(L)' 'MNILQFNVRLAEGGAAGVALDLHQRALQQGLASHFVYGYGKGGKESVSHQNYPQVIKHTPRMTA' A
#
# COMPACT_ATOMS: atom_id res chain seq x y z
N MET A 1 -5.36 5.96 -17.86
CA MET A 1 -5.73 4.70 -17.16
C MET A 1 -5.58 4.91 -15.68
N ASN A 2 -6.51 4.41 -14.87
CA ASN A 2 -6.51 4.58 -13.41
C ASN A 2 -6.34 3.21 -12.75
N ILE A 3 -5.35 3.09 -11.86
CA ILE A 3 -4.99 1.85 -11.19
C ILE A 3 -5.29 1.99 -9.69
N LEU A 4 -5.96 1.01 -9.11
CA LEU A 4 -6.18 0.90 -7.67
C LEU A 4 -5.62 -0.44 -7.19
N GLN A 5 -4.63 -0.37 -6.30
CA GLN A 5 -4.10 -1.51 -5.55
C GLN A 5 -4.70 -1.48 -4.15
N PHE A 6 -5.48 -2.50 -3.80
CA PHE A 6 -6.05 -2.64 -2.46
C PHE A 6 -5.41 -3.83 -1.75
N ASN A 7 -4.66 -3.57 -0.69
CA ASN A 7 -3.88 -4.59 0.01
C ASN A 7 -4.15 -4.57 1.51
N VAL A 8 -3.88 -5.69 2.17
CA VAL A 8 -3.83 -5.70 3.64
C VAL A 8 -2.57 -4.97 4.11
N ARG A 9 -1.43 -5.20 3.46
CA ARG A 9 -0.11 -4.69 3.88
C ARG A 9 0.52 -3.79 2.83
N LEU A 10 1.45 -2.95 3.29
CA LEU A 10 2.20 -2.02 2.43
C LEU A 10 3.38 -2.68 1.72
N ALA A 11 4.44 -3.04 2.46
CA ALA A 11 5.70 -3.52 1.88
C ALA A 11 6.11 -4.91 2.39
N GLU A 12 5.29 -5.55 3.23
CA GLU A 12 5.66 -6.78 3.93
C GLU A 12 4.91 -8.01 3.36
N GLY A 13 5.66 -8.89 2.69
CA GLY A 13 5.15 -10.13 2.10
C GLY A 13 5.05 -10.05 0.57
N GLY A 14 4.88 -11.21 -0.09
CA GLY A 14 4.96 -11.33 -1.55
C GLY A 14 3.93 -10.47 -2.29
N ALA A 15 2.64 -10.63 -1.98
CA ALA A 15 1.58 -9.89 -2.68
C ALA A 15 1.69 -8.37 -2.49
N ALA A 16 1.94 -7.91 -1.26
CA ALA A 16 2.12 -6.50 -0.96
C ALA A 16 3.34 -5.91 -1.69
N GLY A 17 4.46 -6.65 -1.71
CA GLY A 17 5.67 -6.26 -2.43
C GLY A 17 5.45 -6.12 -3.94
N VAL A 18 4.76 -7.08 -4.56
CA VAL A 18 4.42 -7.02 -5.99
C VAL A 18 3.50 -5.84 -6.29
N ALA A 19 2.44 -5.64 -5.49
CA ALA A 19 1.51 -4.53 -5.71
C ALA A 19 2.19 -3.17 -5.53
N LEU A 20 3.14 -3.05 -4.60
CA LEU A 20 3.91 -1.84 -4.37
C LEU A 20 4.88 -1.54 -5.53
N ASP A 21 5.60 -2.54 -6.04
CA ASP A 21 6.47 -2.40 -7.21
C ASP A 21 5.67 -1.95 -8.44
N LEU A 22 4.52 -2.58 -8.70
CA LEU A 22 3.64 -2.18 -9.80
C LEU A 22 3.10 -0.75 -9.64
N HIS A 23 2.74 -0.35 -8.41
CA HIS A 23 2.31 1.00 -8.12
C HIS A 23 3.41 2.04 -8.42
N GLN A 24 4.64 1.79 -7.96
CA GLN A 24 5.77 2.69 -8.19
C GLN A 24 6.11 2.81 -9.68
N ARG A 25 6.12 1.69 -10.41
CA ARG A 25 6.36 1.70 -11.86
C ARG A 25 5.28 2.45 -12.62
N ALA A 26 4.01 2.30 -12.21
CA ALA A 26 2.91 3.06 -12.80
C ALA A 26 3.11 4.57 -12.59
N LEU A 27 3.48 5.00 -11.38
CA LEU A 27 3.76 6.40 -11.08
C LEU A 27 4.95 6.95 -11.89
N GLN A 28 6.03 6.17 -12.04
CA GLN A 28 7.19 6.54 -12.87
C GLN A 28 6.83 6.74 -14.35
N GLN A 29 5.80 6.03 -14.84
CA GLN A 29 5.28 6.19 -16.20
C GLN A 29 4.23 7.31 -16.33
N GLY A 30 3.98 8.07 -15.26
CA GLY A 30 2.96 9.13 -15.25
C GLY A 30 1.52 8.61 -15.22
N LEU A 31 1.31 7.32 -14.90
CA LEU A 31 -0.02 6.75 -14.76
C LEU A 31 -0.61 7.07 -13.39
N ALA A 32 -1.91 7.36 -13.36
CA ALA A 32 -2.64 7.53 -12.12
C ALA A 32 -2.76 6.19 -11.39
N SER A 33 -2.08 6.06 -10.25
CA SER A 33 -2.04 4.85 -9.45
C SER A 33 -2.24 5.18 -7.99
N HIS A 34 -3.18 4.47 -7.34
CA HIS A 34 -3.48 4.61 -5.92
C HIS A 34 -3.19 3.29 -5.24
N PHE A 35 -2.45 3.34 -4.13
CA PHE A 35 -2.17 2.17 -3.32
C PHE A 35 -2.78 2.37 -1.95
N VAL A 36 -3.73 1.52 -1.59
CA VAL A 36 -4.45 1.55 -0.32
C VAL A 36 -4.06 0.32 0.49
N TYR A 37 -3.72 0.52 1.75
CA TYR A 37 -3.39 -0.58 2.66
C TYR A 37 -3.92 -0.40 4.07
N GLY A 38 -4.12 -1.51 4.78
CA GLY A 38 -4.64 -1.50 6.16
C GLY A 38 -3.57 -1.53 7.24
N TYR A 39 -2.88 -2.66 7.38
CA TYR A 39 -2.04 -2.99 8.54
C TYR A 39 -0.66 -3.48 8.13
N GLY A 40 0.31 -3.36 9.03
CA GLY A 40 1.60 -4.05 8.95
C GLY A 40 1.53 -5.50 9.42
N LYS A 41 2.69 -6.14 9.49
CA LYS A 41 2.85 -7.50 10.00
C LYS A 41 2.20 -7.67 11.39
N GLY A 42 1.40 -8.73 11.53
CA GLY A 42 0.70 -9.03 12.78
C GLY A 42 -0.43 -8.08 13.14
N GLY A 43 -1.00 -7.35 12.17
CA GLY A 43 -2.11 -6.42 12.41
C GLY A 43 -1.67 -5.10 13.05
N LYS A 44 -0.37 -4.83 13.11
CA LYS A 44 0.21 -3.62 13.70
C LYS A 44 0.20 -2.47 12.70
N GLU A 45 0.74 -1.32 13.08
CA GLU A 45 1.04 -0.27 12.13
C GLU A 45 2.15 -0.70 11.17
N SER A 46 2.08 -0.23 9.92
CA SER A 46 3.15 -0.46 8.95
C SER A 46 4.32 0.46 9.21
N VAL A 47 5.48 -0.12 9.52
CA VAL A 47 6.73 0.61 9.78
C VAL A 47 7.27 1.35 8.55
N SER A 48 6.88 0.93 7.35
CA SER A 48 7.40 1.48 6.10
C SER A 48 6.56 2.62 5.52
N HIS A 49 5.46 3.03 6.18
CA HIS A 49 4.56 4.06 5.65
C HIS A 49 5.28 5.35 5.27
N GLN A 50 6.15 5.83 6.15
CA GLN A 50 6.88 7.09 5.96
C GLN A 50 7.82 7.05 4.74
N ASN A 51 8.18 5.87 4.24
CA ASN A 51 9.05 5.70 3.08
C ASN A 51 8.30 5.85 1.75
N TYR A 52 6.97 5.81 1.76
CA TYR A 52 6.15 5.81 0.55
C TYR A 52 5.07 6.92 0.64
N PRO A 53 5.38 8.16 0.23
CA PRO A 53 4.45 9.28 0.41
C PRO A 53 3.18 9.19 -0.45
N GLN A 54 3.17 8.34 -1.48
CA GLN A 54 2.06 8.20 -2.43
C GLN A 54 1.13 7.02 -2.12
N VAL A 55 1.11 6.57 -0.85
CA VAL A 55 0.20 5.50 -0.41
C VAL A 55 -0.82 6.00 0.60
N ILE A 56 -1.97 5.34 0.62
CA ILE A 56 -3.11 5.68 1.46
C ILE A 56 -3.23 4.61 2.54
N LYS A 57 -3.00 5.00 3.80
CA LYS A 57 -3.28 4.14 4.95
C LYS A 57 -4.79 4.19 5.23
N HIS A 58 -5.46 3.05 5.12
CA HIS A 58 -6.86 2.86 5.44
C HIS A 58 -7.01 1.77 6.49
N THR A 59 -6.73 2.15 7.74
CA THR A 59 -6.82 1.26 8.90
C THR A 59 -8.09 1.61 9.67
N PRO A 60 -9.23 0.92 9.46
CA PRO A 60 -10.35 1.05 10.37
C PRO A 60 -9.89 0.62 11.78
N ARG A 61 -10.32 1.32 12.83
CA ARG A 61 -10.13 0.82 14.19
C ARG A 61 -10.79 -0.56 14.25
N MET A 62 -10.03 -1.56 14.67
CA MET A 62 -10.60 -2.86 15.03
C MET A 62 -11.53 -2.55 16.21
N THR A 63 -12.84 -2.51 15.98
CA THR A 63 -13.80 -2.39 17.08
C THR A 63 -13.66 -3.66 17.90
N ALA A 64 -13.34 -3.49 19.18
CA ALA A 64 -13.24 -4.55 20.16
C ALA A 64 -14.58 -5.27 20.35
#